data_AF-A0A3B4VHD4-F1
#
_entry.id   AF-A0A3B4VHD4-F1
#
_cell.length_a   1.000
_cell.length_b   1.000
_cell.length_c   1.000
_cell.angle_alpha   90.00
_cell.angle_beta   90.00
_cell.angle_gamma   90.00
#
_symmetry.space_group_name_H-M   'P 1'
#
loop_
_entity.id
_entity.type
_entity.pdbx_description
1 polymer ?
#
loop_
_entity_poly.entity_id
_entity_poly.type
_entity_poly.pdbx_seq_one_letter_code
_entity_poly.pdbx_strand_id
1 'polypeptide(L)'
;LQEYESLQRRHETCRRLEEERDQAIKQLSEFQQSQMVIEEVSAIQENLEIERTCRESAEALASKQLNCQNRSLKRKSMMLLSHLSPDTITDINLDDEEEEDGEDLDATSKVCLSPQCQTTISLQNQLESSLEEKTRAVTNLESVRDQLRETREELLKEKHDNTVLIAETVWQKKLLGKYNRSQFAVEEYKALQDTLDLEKHLRTEAETFGREMVVEQKKLKRQSQILMQSSSPSQALLDALSQVTRLTQDLETQRLEHQNQMKQMEDRLRSCEAQRELTALRCKLQLVEEEKKEYTEKCTKVEVEVKDLRFTEELQKKLQAAINPPPTPAPPPPPPPPPPAPALASNPLSLLSLIRKRRDISVDIPLVVQDSAKTTMDVRQQAVDEMMQRIKKGIQLRPLNQSPNRRLPSNSAIQELKGIM
;
A
#
# COMPACT_ATOMS: atom_id res chain seq x y z
N LEU A 1 -39.27 -0.41 30.75
CA LEU A 1 -39.40 -1.73 30.09
C LEU A 1 -39.18 -1.62 28.58
N GLN A 2 -39.92 -0.80 27.84
CA GLN A 2 -39.71 -0.59 26.39
C GLN A 2 -38.29 -0.14 25.99
N GLU A 3 -37.68 0.78 26.76
CA GLU A 3 -36.31 1.23 26.47
C GLU A 3 -35.28 0.11 26.64
N TYR A 4 -35.45 -0.73 27.67
CA TYR A 4 -34.58 -1.89 27.92
C TYR A 4 -34.69 -2.92 26.80
N GLU A 5 -35.91 -3.24 26.35
CA GLU A 5 -36.13 -4.12 25.19
C GLU A 5 -35.54 -3.54 23.89
N SER A 6 -35.61 -2.22 23.70
CA SER A 6 -35.02 -1.56 22.53
C SER A 6 -33.48 -1.63 22.55
N LEU A 7 -32.87 -1.51 23.73
CA LEU A 7 -31.43 -1.59 23.93
C LEU A 7 -30.94 -3.03 23.72
N GLN A 8 -31.70 -4.01 24.21
CA GLN A 8 -31.42 -5.43 24.02
C GLN A 8 -31.46 -5.83 22.54
N ARG A 9 -32.49 -5.37 21.80
CA ARG A 9 -32.56 -5.57 20.34
C ARG A 9 -31.37 -4.96 19.60
N ARG A 10 -30.95 -3.75 19.98
CA ARG A 10 -29.76 -3.09 19.39
C ARG A 10 -28.47 -3.87 19.67
N HIS A 11 -28.32 -4.39 20.89
CA HIS A 11 -27.16 -5.21 21.25
C HIS A 11 -27.12 -6.52 20.46
N GLU A 12 -28.25 -7.18 20.26
CA GLU A 12 -28.37 -8.38 19.42
C GLU A 12 -28.09 -8.11 17.94
N THR A 13 -28.48 -6.93 17.42
CA THR A 13 -28.10 -6.53 16.05
C THR A 13 -26.61 -6.22 15.93
N CYS A 14 -25.99 -5.54 16.91
CA CYS A 14 -24.55 -5.30 16.89
C CYS A 14 -23.76 -6.60 16.93
N ARG A 15 -24.17 -7.56 17.77
CA ARG A 15 -23.53 -8.89 17.85
C ARG A 15 -23.57 -9.63 16.51
N ARG A 16 -24.71 -9.62 15.81
CA ARG A 16 -24.84 -10.23 14.48
C ARG A 16 -23.91 -9.57 13.45
N LEU A 17 -23.83 -8.25 13.46
CA LEU A 17 -22.94 -7.51 12.56
C LEU A 17 -21.45 -7.79 12.86
N GLU A 18 -21.08 -8.00 14.13
CA GLU A 18 -19.73 -8.42 14.52
C GLU A 18 -19.41 -9.83 14.01
N GLU A 19 -20.34 -10.77 14.15
CA GLU A 19 -20.19 -12.15 13.63
C GLU A 19 -20.08 -12.17 12.10
N GLU A 20 -20.90 -11.37 11.39
CA GLU A 20 -20.83 -11.23 9.93
C GLU A 20 -19.50 -10.62 9.48
N ARG A 21 -19.02 -9.59 10.18
CA ARG A 21 -17.70 -9.00 9.94
C ARG A 21 -16.60 -10.04 10.12
N ASP A 22 -16.64 -10.82 11.20
CA ASP A 22 -15.60 -11.81 11.50
C ASP A 22 -15.58 -12.95 10.48
N GLN A 23 -16.77 -13.37 10.01
CA GLN A 23 -16.89 -14.32 8.91
C GLN A 23 -16.32 -13.75 7.60
N ALA A 24 -16.62 -12.50 7.27
CA ALA A 24 -16.08 -11.85 6.08
C ALA A 24 -14.55 -11.70 6.13
N ILE A 25 -13.99 -11.35 7.30
CA ILE A 25 -12.54 -11.27 7.50
C ILE A 25 -11.90 -12.65 7.33
N LYS A 26 -12.51 -13.69 7.89
CA LYS A 26 -12.00 -15.06 7.74
C LYS A 26 -12.01 -15.51 6.28
N GLN A 27 -13.10 -15.28 5.55
CA GLN A 27 -13.19 -15.57 4.11
C GLN A 27 -12.14 -14.79 3.31
N LEU A 28 -11.94 -13.50 3.62
CA LEU A 28 -10.93 -12.69 2.97
C LEU A 28 -9.51 -13.23 3.22
N SER A 29 -9.22 -13.70 4.44
CA SER A 29 -7.95 -14.35 4.76
C SER A 29 -7.75 -15.66 3.98
N GLU A 30 -8.80 -16.46 3.79
CA GLU A 30 -8.75 -17.69 2.98
C GLU A 30 -8.51 -17.37 1.50
N PHE A 31 -9.16 -16.32 0.97
CA PHE A 31 -8.91 -15.84 -0.40
C PHE A 31 -7.47 -15.33 -0.56
N GLN A 32 -6.94 -14.55 0.38
CA GLN A 32 -5.55 -14.10 0.33
C GLN A 32 -4.56 -15.26 0.36
N GLN A 33 -4.82 -16.28 1.17
CA GLN A 33 -3.98 -17.48 1.21
C GLN A 33 -4.01 -18.25 -0.12
N SER A 34 -5.20 -18.44 -0.71
CA SER A 34 -5.31 -19.08 -2.03
C SER A 34 -4.64 -18.26 -3.14
N GLN A 35 -4.72 -16.93 -3.08
CA GLN A 35 -4.03 -16.06 -4.03
C GLN A 35 -2.50 -16.19 -3.93
N MET A 36 -1.92 -16.19 -2.72
CA MET A 36 -0.48 -16.43 -2.55
C MET A 36 -0.03 -17.77 -3.14
N VAL A 37 -0.82 -18.84 -2.93
CA VAL A 37 -0.50 -20.16 -3.50
C VAL A 37 -0.54 -20.14 -5.03
N ILE A 38 -1.51 -19.43 -5.62
CA ILE A 38 -1.59 -19.29 -7.08
C ILE A 38 -0.34 -18.55 -7.60
N GLU A 39 0.05 -17.45 -6.95
CA GLU A 39 1.25 -16.68 -7.32
C GLU A 39 2.53 -17.52 -7.21
N GLU A 40 2.68 -18.32 -6.15
CA GLU A 40 3.82 -19.24 -5.99
C GLU A 40 3.84 -20.31 -7.10
N VAL A 41 2.69 -20.92 -7.41
CA VAL A 41 2.60 -21.93 -8.48
C VAL A 41 2.92 -21.32 -9.84
N SER A 42 2.43 -20.11 -10.13
CA SER A 42 2.75 -19.40 -11.36
C SER A 42 4.24 -19.07 -11.47
N ALA A 43 4.88 -18.63 -10.39
CA ALA A 43 6.32 -18.37 -10.35
C ALA A 43 7.14 -19.66 -10.56
N ILE A 44 6.72 -20.79 -9.98
CA ILE A 44 7.37 -22.09 -10.21
C ILE A 44 7.22 -22.53 -11.66
N GLN A 45 6.04 -22.35 -12.27
CA GLN A 45 5.81 -22.68 -13.67
C GLN A 45 6.69 -21.85 -14.61
N GLU A 46 6.80 -20.55 -14.38
CA GLU A 46 7.68 -19.66 -15.16
C GLU A 46 9.15 -20.10 -15.04
N ASN A 47 9.62 -20.38 -13.82
CA ASN A 47 10.99 -20.86 -13.61
C ASN A 47 11.26 -22.19 -14.33
N LEU A 48 10.29 -23.12 -14.33
CA LEU A 48 10.42 -24.39 -15.02
C LEU A 48 10.48 -24.22 -16.54
N GLU A 49 9.72 -23.27 -17.10
CA GLU A 49 9.78 -22.93 -18.52
C GLU A 49 11.13 -22.28 -18.91
N ILE A 50 11.67 -21.41 -18.05
CA ILE A 50 13.01 -20.85 -18.21
C ILE A 50 14.08 -21.96 -18.18
N GLU A 51 14.01 -22.87 -17.21
CA GLU A 51 14.97 -23.99 -17.12
C GLU A 51 14.90 -24.89 -18.36
N ARG A 52 13.68 -25.22 -18.80
CA ARG A 52 13.45 -26.02 -20.00
C ARG A 52 14.06 -25.36 -21.25
N THR A 53 13.77 -24.08 -21.48
CA THR A 53 14.31 -23.35 -22.63
C THR A 53 15.83 -23.21 -22.57
N CYS A 54 16.40 -23.01 -21.38
CA CYS A 54 17.85 -22.98 -21.19
C CYS A 54 18.49 -24.35 -21.50
N ARG A 55 17.89 -25.45 -21.05
CA ARG A 55 18.34 -26.80 -21.35
C ARG A 55 18.29 -27.10 -22.83
N GLU A 56 17.16 -26.82 -23.49
CA GLU A 56 16.98 -27.03 -24.93
C GLU A 56 18.00 -26.23 -25.74
N SER A 57 18.25 -24.98 -25.36
CA SER A 57 19.29 -24.13 -25.97
C SER A 57 20.70 -24.71 -25.80
N ALA A 58 21.04 -25.18 -24.59
CA ALA A 58 22.32 -25.79 -24.31
C ALA A 58 22.54 -27.10 -25.10
N GLU A 59 21.53 -27.96 -25.18
CA GLU A 59 21.57 -29.20 -25.97
C GLU A 59 21.72 -28.92 -27.47
N ALA A 60 21.02 -27.90 -27.99
CA ALA A 60 21.15 -27.48 -29.38
C ALA A 60 22.56 -26.94 -29.69
N LEU A 61 23.13 -26.13 -28.79
CA LEU A 61 24.50 -25.61 -28.90
C LEU A 61 25.54 -26.74 -28.83
N ALA A 62 25.40 -27.67 -27.89
CA ALA A 62 26.30 -28.82 -27.77
C ALA A 62 26.25 -29.69 -29.03
N SER A 63 25.05 -29.99 -29.53
CA SER A 63 24.86 -30.77 -30.76
C SER A 63 25.47 -30.07 -31.98
N LYS A 64 25.26 -28.76 -32.13
CA LYS A 64 25.86 -27.97 -33.21
C LYS A 64 27.38 -27.94 -33.12
N GLN A 65 27.92 -27.69 -31.93
CA GLN A 65 29.36 -27.63 -31.69
C GLN A 65 30.03 -28.98 -31.96
N LEU A 66 29.48 -30.07 -31.43
CA LEU A 66 29.98 -31.43 -31.66
C LEU A 66 29.91 -31.81 -33.15
N ASN A 67 28.83 -31.47 -33.85
CA ASN A 67 28.71 -31.75 -35.28
C ASN A 67 29.74 -30.95 -36.11
N CYS A 68 29.95 -29.66 -35.79
CA CYS A 68 30.99 -28.85 -36.43
C CYS A 68 32.40 -29.37 -36.16
N GLN A 69 32.70 -29.74 -34.91
CA GLN A 69 33.99 -30.30 -34.51
C GLN A 69 34.22 -31.68 -35.15
N ASN A 70 33.23 -32.57 -35.16
CA ASN A 70 33.32 -33.88 -35.82
C ASN A 70 33.51 -33.73 -37.33
N ARG A 71 32.84 -32.78 -37.99
CA ARG A 71 33.05 -32.51 -39.41
C ARG A 71 34.44 -31.93 -39.69
N SER A 72 34.98 -31.12 -38.78
CA SER A 72 36.35 -30.62 -38.85
C SER A 72 37.37 -31.75 -38.66
N LEU A 73 37.19 -32.60 -37.63
CA LEU A 73 38.03 -33.75 -37.35
C LEU A 73 37.99 -34.78 -38.48
N LYS A 74 36.82 -35.08 -39.04
CA LYS A 74 36.70 -35.94 -40.24
C LYS A 74 37.51 -35.40 -41.41
N ARG A 75 37.44 -34.08 -41.69
CA ARG A 75 38.25 -33.45 -42.75
C ARG A 75 39.75 -33.54 -42.47
N LYS A 76 40.18 -33.27 -41.23
CA LYS A 76 41.59 -33.38 -40.82
C LYS A 76 42.09 -34.82 -40.87
N SER A 77 41.29 -35.78 -40.41
CA SER A 77 41.59 -37.21 -40.47
C SER A 77 41.68 -37.69 -41.91
N MET A 78 40.78 -37.23 -42.78
CA MET A 78 40.82 -37.52 -44.22
C MET A 78 42.06 -36.92 -44.90
N MET A 79 42.46 -35.70 -44.52
CA MET A 79 43.69 -35.07 -45.00
C MET A 79 44.95 -35.81 -44.50
N LEU A 80 44.96 -36.25 -43.25
CA LEU A 80 46.07 -37.06 -42.72
C LEU A 80 46.10 -38.43 -43.40
N LEU A 81 44.95 -39.06 -43.64
CA LEU A 81 44.82 -40.26 -44.46
C LEU A 81 45.34 -40.05 -45.88
N SER A 82 45.19 -38.85 -46.47
CA SER A 82 45.76 -38.53 -47.79
C SER A 82 47.27 -38.24 -47.79
N HIS A 83 47.88 -38.01 -46.62
CA HIS A 83 49.33 -37.82 -46.47
C HIS A 83 50.06 -39.06 -45.94
N LEU A 84 49.32 -40.13 -45.67
CA LEU A 84 49.88 -41.43 -45.32
C LEU A 84 50.02 -42.24 -46.60
N SER A 85 51.25 -42.58 -46.97
CA SER A 85 51.48 -43.46 -48.12
C SER A 85 50.89 -44.85 -47.85
N PRO A 86 50.32 -45.52 -48.87
CA PRO A 86 49.69 -46.84 -48.75
C PRO A 86 50.53 -47.89 -48.03
N ASP A 87 51.85 -47.83 -48.13
CA ASP A 87 52.80 -48.76 -47.48
C ASP A 87 52.82 -48.68 -45.95
N THR A 88 52.28 -47.61 -45.35
CA THR A 88 52.07 -47.55 -43.90
C THR A 88 50.67 -48.01 -43.50
N ILE A 89 49.74 -48.11 -44.45
CA ILE A 89 48.37 -48.54 -44.20
C ILE A 89 48.23 -50.05 -44.33
N THR A 90 49.00 -50.71 -45.20
CA THR A 90 49.27 -52.14 -45.03
C THR A 90 50.63 -52.54 -45.63
N ASP A 91 51.50 -52.96 -44.73
CA ASP A 91 52.36 -54.16 -44.77
C ASP A 91 51.51 -55.44 -45.09
N ILE A 92 50.68 -55.34 -46.13
CA ILE A 92 50.25 -56.32 -47.13
C ILE A 92 50.11 -55.49 -48.42
N ASN A 93 51.12 -55.69 -49.26
CA ASN A 93 51.60 -54.91 -50.39
C ASN A 93 50.70 -54.96 -51.65
N LEU A 94 50.86 -53.98 -52.57
CA LEU A 94 51.39 -54.16 -53.95
C LEU A 94 51.23 -52.89 -54.82
N ASP A 95 52.36 -52.21 -55.01
CA ASP A 95 52.94 -51.57 -56.22
C ASP A 95 52.18 -50.52 -57.06
N ASP A 96 52.80 -49.33 -57.08
CA ASP A 96 53.33 -48.54 -58.21
C ASP A 96 52.49 -48.33 -59.49
N GLU A 97 52.36 -47.06 -59.90
CA GLU A 97 53.13 -46.48 -61.03
C GLU A 97 52.67 -45.02 -61.30
N GLU A 98 53.65 -44.12 -61.18
CA GLU A 98 54.00 -43.01 -62.08
C GLU A 98 53.14 -41.73 -62.28
N GLU A 99 53.93 -40.67 -62.45
CA GLU A 99 53.63 -39.26 -62.69
C GLU A 99 53.03 -38.99 -64.08
N GLU A 100 52.34 -37.84 -64.27
CA GLU A 100 52.80 -36.74 -65.14
C GLU A 100 51.73 -35.65 -65.27
N ASP A 101 52.20 -34.40 -65.33
CA ASP A 101 51.45 -33.21 -65.71
C ASP A 101 50.87 -33.30 -67.13
N GLY A 102 49.73 -32.65 -67.37
CA GLY A 102 49.20 -32.49 -68.72
C GLY A 102 47.80 -31.88 -68.77
N GLU A 103 47.74 -30.57 -69.01
CA GLU A 103 46.56 -29.84 -69.48
C GLU A 103 45.99 -30.50 -70.75
N ASP A 104 44.68 -30.67 -70.89
CA ASP A 104 43.92 -29.98 -71.96
C ASP A 104 42.39 -30.21 -71.90
N LEU A 105 41.74 -29.34 -72.65
CA LEU A 105 40.35 -28.92 -72.68
C LEU A 105 39.34 -29.91 -73.31
N ASP A 106 38.11 -29.77 -72.82
CA ASP A 106 36.82 -29.73 -73.53
C ASP A 106 36.23 -30.97 -74.25
N ALA A 107 34.89 -31.01 -74.14
CA ALA A 107 33.91 -31.59 -75.04
C ALA A 107 34.09 -33.05 -75.50
N THR A 108 33.19 -33.93 -75.05
CA THR A 108 32.01 -34.27 -75.87
C THR A 108 31.14 -35.32 -75.17
N SER A 109 29.84 -35.03 -75.19
CA SER A 109 28.72 -35.95 -75.03
C SER A 109 28.97 -37.32 -75.70
N LYS A 110 29.48 -38.29 -74.94
CA LYS A 110 29.40 -39.72 -75.26
C LYS A 110 28.41 -40.36 -74.30
N VAL A 111 27.26 -40.75 -74.83
CA VAL A 111 26.28 -41.59 -74.12
C VAL A 111 26.96 -42.92 -73.79
N CYS A 112 27.46 -43.00 -72.56
CA CYS A 112 28.07 -44.19 -72.00
C CYS A 112 26.95 -45.14 -71.54
N LEU A 113 26.76 -46.25 -72.25
CA LEU A 113 25.76 -47.30 -71.94
C LEU A 113 26.28 -48.32 -70.90
N SER A 114 27.25 -47.94 -70.06
CA SER A 114 27.73 -48.76 -68.95
C SER A 114 26.81 -48.60 -67.73
N PRO A 115 26.50 -49.67 -66.96
CA PRO A 115 25.74 -49.57 -65.71
C PRO A 115 26.28 -48.50 -64.75
N GLN A 116 27.60 -48.27 -64.78
CA GLN A 116 28.29 -47.23 -64.00
C GLN A 116 27.89 -45.79 -64.41
N CYS A 117 27.66 -45.55 -65.70
CA CYS A 117 27.27 -44.23 -66.19
C CYS A 117 25.79 -43.94 -65.88
N GLN A 118 24.94 -44.97 -65.93
CA GLN A 118 23.52 -44.86 -65.56
C GLN A 118 23.35 -44.51 -64.06
N THR A 119 24.18 -45.09 -63.18
CA THR A 119 24.17 -44.77 -61.74
C THR A 119 24.69 -43.37 -61.47
N THR A 120 25.74 -42.90 -62.16
CA THR A 120 26.24 -41.52 -62.03
C THR A 120 25.18 -40.49 -62.43
N ILE A 121 24.48 -40.69 -63.56
CA ILE A 121 23.40 -39.78 -64.00
C ILE A 121 22.23 -39.78 -62.99
N SER A 122 21.86 -40.95 -62.46
CA SER A 122 20.81 -41.06 -61.45
C SER A 122 21.17 -40.30 -60.16
N LEU A 123 22.41 -40.44 -59.69
CA LEU A 123 22.92 -39.72 -58.52
C LEU A 123 23.01 -38.21 -58.77
N GLN A 124 23.38 -37.77 -59.97
CA GLN A 124 23.36 -36.36 -60.36
C GLN A 124 21.93 -35.78 -60.30
N ASN A 125 20.95 -36.48 -60.86
CA ASN A 125 19.54 -36.05 -60.79
C ASN A 125 19.00 -36.02 -59.35
N GLN A 126 19.39 -36.98 -58.50
CA GLN A 126 19.04 -36.98 -57.07
C GLN A 126 19.68 -35.80 -56.33
N LEU A 127 20.93 -35.47 -56.65
CA LEU A 127 21.62 -34.32 -56.07
C LEU A 127 20.97 -33.00 -56.50
N GLU A 128 20.58 -32.88 -57.77
CA GLU A 128 19.89 -31.72 -58.32
C GLU A 128 18.50 -31.54 -57.66
N SER A 129 17.69 -32.60 -57.59
CA SER A 129 16.40 -32.59 -56.89
C SER A 129 16.55 -32.21 -55.41
N SER A 130 17.57 -32.73 -54.72
CA SER A 130 17.84 -32.40 -53.32
C SER A 130 18.30 -30.93 -53.16
N LEU A 131 19.02 -30.39 -54.13
CA LEU A 131 19.46 -28.99 -54.13
C LEU A 131 18.28 -28.04 -54.38
N GLU A 132 17.34 -28.40 -55.26
CA GLU A 132 16.10 -27.66 -55.46
C GLU A 132 15.21 -27.68 -54.20
N GLU A 133 15.04 -28.85 -53.58
CA GLU A 133 14.31 -28.99 -52.31
C GLU A 133 14.94 -28.17 -51.19
N LYS A 134 16.27 -28.20 -51.07
CA LYS A 134 17.01 -27.38 -50.11
C LYS A 134 16.78 -25.88 -50.38
N THR A 135 16.83 -25.46 -51.64
CA THR A 135 16.61 -24.05 -52.00
C THR A 135 15.19 -23.63 -51.66
N ARG A 136 14.18 -24.46 -51.98
CA ARG A 136 12.77 -24.25 -51.61
C ARG A 136 12.56 -24.20 -50.09
N ALA A 137 13.25 -25.07 -49.35
CA ALA A 137 13.20 -25.06 -47.89
C ALA A 137 13.83 -23.78 -47.30
N VAL A 138 14.94 -23.30 -47.86
CA VAL A 138 15.58 -22.04 -47.44
C VAL A 138 14.66 -20.85 -47.69
N THR A 139 14.06 -20.73 -48.87
CA THR A 139 13.12 -19.62 -49.16
C THR A 139 11.90 -19.64 -48.24
N ASN A 140 11.38 -20.84 -47.92
CA ASN A 140 10.27 -20.97 -46.98
C ASN A 140 10.68 -20.57 -45.55
N LEU A 141 11.88 -20.96 -45.10
CA LEU A 141 12.41 -20.56 -43.80
C LEU A 141 12.63 -19.05 -43.69
N GLU A 142 13.10 -18.41 -44.77
CA GLU A 142 13.25 -16.96 -44.85
C GLU A 142 11.89 -16.26 -44.77
N SER A 143 10.89 -16.72 -45.53
CA SER A 143 9.52 -16.20 -45.48
C SER A 143 8.89 -16.31 -44.09
N VAL A 144 9.02 -17.48 -43.44
CA VAL A 144 8.51 -17.68 -42.06
C VAL A 144 9.26 -16.79 -41.06
N ARG A 145 10.56 -16.56 -41.25
CA ARG A 145 11.34 -15.64 -40.40
C ARG A 145 10.87 -14.19 -40.55
N ASP A 146 10.54 -13.77 -41.77
CA ASP A 146 10.01 -12.44 -42.03
C ASP A 146 8.63 -12.25 -41.41
N GLN A 147 7.72 -13.22 -41.55
CA GLN A 147 6.41 -13.21 -40.88
C GLN A 147 6.54 -13.18 -39.35
N LEU A 148 7.49 -13.93 -38.78
CA LEU A 148 7.75 -13.90 -37.34
C LEU A 148 8.27 -12.54 -36.87
N ARG A 149 9.03 -11.82 -37.71
CA ARG A 149 9.48 -10.46 -37.38
C ARG A 149 8.31 -9.48 -37.41
N GLU A 150 7.49 -9.52 -38.45
CA GLU A 150 6.32 -8.65 -38.61
C GLU A 150 5.32 -8.84 -37.46
N THR A 151 4.94 -10.09 -37.16
CA THR A 151 4.02 -10.39 -36.05
C THR A 151 4.57 -9.95 -34.68
N ARG A 152 5.89 -9.98 -34.48
CA ARG A 152 6.51 -9.46 -33.25
C ARG A 152 6.43 -7.93 -33.17
N GLU A 153 6.64 -7.24 -34.28
CA GLU A 153 6.52 -5.78 -34.34
C GLU A 153 5.07 -5.33 -34.09
N GLU A 154 4.09 -6.02 -34.70
CA GLU A 154 2.66 -5.79 -34.45
C GLU A 154 2.30 -6.05 -32.99
N LEU A 155 2.79 -7.15 -32.40
CA LEU A 155 2.55 -7.46 -30.99
C LEU A 155 3.12 -6.38 -30.05
N LEU A 156 4.31 -5.85 -30.35
CA LEU A 156 4.91 -4.78 -29.56
C LEU A 156 4.11 -3.48 -29.68
N LYS A 157 3.61 -3.17 -30.87
CA LYS A 157 2.73 -2.02 -31.09
C LYS A 157 1.41 -2.18 -30.32
N GLU A 158 0.77 -3.33 -30.41
CA GLU A 158 -0.47 -3.62 -29.68
C GLU A 158 -0.25 -3.54 -28.16
N LYS A 159 0.87 -4.05 -27.63
CA LYS A 159 1.22 -3.90 -26.21
C LYS A 159 1.37 -2.44 -25.79
N HIS A 160 1.98 -1.61 -26.64
CA HIS A 160 2.10 -0.19 -26.39
C HIS A 160 0.74 0.49 -26.39
N ASP A 161 -0.08 0.26 -27.42
CA ASP A 161 -1.41 0.84 -27.56
C ASP A 161 -2.32 0.41 -26.40
N ASN A 162 -2.27 -0.86 -25.98
CA ASN A 162 -3.00 -1.36 -24.81
C ASN A 162 -2.58 -0.63 -23.52
N THR A 163 -1.28 -0.39 -23.33
CA THR A 163 -0.78 0.36 -22.17
C THR A 163 -1.32 1.80 -22.15
N VAL A 164 -1.34 2.46 -23.30
CA VAL A 164 -1.91 3.82 -23.45
C VAL A 164 -3.42 3.81 -23.16
N LEU A 165 -4.16 2.84 -23.71
CA LEU A 165 -5.60 2.70 -23.47
C LEU A 165 -5.93 2.43 -21.99
N ILE A 166 -5.13 1.62 -21.30
CA ILE A 166 -5.27 1.41 -19.85
C ILE A 166 -5.05 2.72 -19.09
N ALA A 167 -4.00 3.47 -19.43
CA ALA A 167 -3.70 4.75 -18.79
C ALA A 167 -4.84 5.76 -19.00
N GLU A 168 -5.39 5.85 -20.21
CA GLU A 168 -6.53 6.72 -20.53
C GLU A 168 -7.79 6.27 -19.79
N THR A 169 -8.08 4.97 -19.75
CA THR A 169 -9.22 4.41 -19.01
C THR A 169 -9.14 4.76 -17.52
N VAL A 170 -7.96 4.66 -16.92
CA VAL A 170 -7.74 5.06 -15.52
C VAL A 170 -7.96 6.56 -15.33
N TRP A 171 -7.48 7.38 -16.27
CA TRP A 171 -7.69 8.84 -16.23
C TRP A 171 -9.18 9.20 -16.35
N GLN A 172 -9.91 8.58 -17.29
CA GLN A 172 -11.35 8.77 -17.48
C GLN A 172 -12.13 8.35 -16.23
N LYS A 173 -11.79 7.21 -15.59
CA LYS A 173 -12.39 6.79 -14.31
C LYS A 173 -12.17 7.81 -13.19
N LYS A 174 -10.96 8.37 -13.09
CA LYS A 174 -10.65 9.44 -12.11
C LYS A 174 -11.46 10.71 -12.38
N LEU A 175 -11.60 11.09 -13.66
CA LEU A 175 -12.40 12.25 -14.05
C LEU A 175 -13.87 12.04 -13.72
N LEU A 176 -14.43 10.87 -14.04
CA LEU A 176 -15.80 10.49 -13.71
C LEU A 176 -16.03 10.52 -12.19
N GLY A 177 -15.07 10.05 -11.39
CA GLY A 177 -15.14 10.14 -9.94
C GLY A 177 -15.13 11.59 -9.40
N LYS A 178 -14.50 12.55 -10.09
CA LYS A 178 -14.61 13.98 -9.76
C LYS A 178 -15.98 14.54 -10.13
N TYR A 179 -16.46 14.20 -11.32
CA TYR A 179 -17.79 14.63 -11.79
C TYR A 179 -18.90 14.12 -10.88
N ASN A 180 -18.90 12.81 -10.54
CA ASN A 180 -19.90 12.21 -9.67
C ASN A 180 -19.95 12.87 -8.29
N ARG A 181 -18.78 13.16 -7.69
CA ARG A 181 -18.72 13.91 -6.42
C ARG A 181 -19.34 15.29 -6.53
N SER A 182 -19.04 16.01 -7.62
CA SER A 182 -19.64 17.32 -7.87
C SER A 182 -21.15 17.22 -8.08
N GLN A 183 -21.63 16.17 -8.74
CA GLN A 183 -23.05 15.93 -8.96
C GLN A 183 -23.77 15.67 -7.65
N PHE A 184 -23.25 14.79 -6.79
CA PHE A 184 -23.81 14.55 -5.46
C PHE A 184 -23.86 15.82 -4.62
N ALA A 185 -22.82 16.65 -4.65
CA ALA A 185 -22.82 17.93 -3.94
C ALA A 185 -23.91 18.89 -4.44
N VAL A 186 -24.19 18.90 -5.75
CA VAL A 186 -25.28 19.72 -6.33
C VAL A 186 -26.65 19.17 -5.93
N GLU A 187 -26.82 17.86 -5.91
CA GLU A 187 -28.06 17.20 -5.47
C GLU A 187 -28.34 17.47 -3.98
N GLU A 188 -27.33 17.35 -3.12
CA GLU A 188 -27.41 17.70 -1.70
C GLU A 188 -27.76 19.18 -1.50
N TYR A 189 -27.12 20.07 -2.25
CA TYR A 189 -27.42 21.50 -2.19
C TYR A 189 -28.87 21.80 -2.58
N LYS A 190 -29.39 21.15 -3.64
CA LYS A 190 -30.79 21.30 -4.06
C LYS A 190 -31.75 20.80 -2.97
N ALA A 191 -31.49 19.63 -2.39
CA ALA A 191 -32.33 19.09 -1.32
C ALA A 191 -32.35 20.00 -0.07
N LEU A 192 -31.19 20.59 0.28
CA LEU A 192 -31.10 21.59 1.35
C LEU A 192 -31.85 22.87 1.00
N GLN A 193 -31.78 23.33 -0.25
CA GLN A 193 -32.50 24.50 -0.73
C GLN A 193 -34.02 24.28 -0.64
N ASP A 194 -34.52 23.14 -1.08
CA ASP A 194 -35.95 22.78 -0.99
C ASP A 194 -36.42 22.74 0.46
N THR A 195 -35.61 22.17 1.35
CA THR A 195 -35.90 22.13 2.80
C THR A 195 -35.96 23.53 3.40
N LEU A 196 -35.01 24.39 3.03
CA LEU A 196 -34.96 25.78 3.49
C LEU A 196 -36.18 26.57 3.02
N ASP A 197 -36.61 26.40 1.77
CA ASP A 197 -37.74 27.12 1.23
C ASP A 197 -39.07 26.65 1.84
N LEU A 198 -39.20 25.36 2.18
CA LEU A 198 -40.30 24.85 2.99
C LEU A 198 -40.29 25.45 4.40
N GLU A 199 -39.13 25.52 5.07
CA GLU A 199 -39.02 26.14 6.40
C GLU A 199 -39.45 27.62 6.37
N LYS A 200 -39.00 28.38 5.37
CA LYS A 200 -39.41 29.79 5.20
C LYS A 200 -40.92 29.93 5.00
N HIS A 201 -41.53 29.05 4.20
CA HIS A 201 -42.98 29.05 4.03
C HIS A 201 -43.68 28.80 5.37
N LEU A 202 -43.32 27.72 6.07
CA LEU A 202 -43.93 27.36 7.36
C LEU A 202 -43.73 28.45 8.41
N ARG A 203 -42.56 29.10 8.43
CA ARG A 203 -42.29 30.25 9.29
C ARG A 203 -43.22 31.42 8.98
N THR A 204 -43.38 31.73 7.70
CA THR A 204 -44.28 32.81 7.26
C THR A 204 -45.72 32.51 7.66
N GLU A 205 -46.16 31.26 7.48
CA GLU A 205 -47.50 30.80 7.85
C GLU A 205 -47.73 30.87 9.37
N ALA A 206 -46.75 30.42 10.17
CA ALA A 206 -46.78 30.53 11.62
C ALA A 206 -46.83 31.98 12.10
N GLU A 207 -46.08 32.88 11.44
CA GLU A 207 -46.13 34.31 11.73
C GLU A 207 -47.49 34.93 11.38
N THR A 208 -48.09 34.57 10.24
CA THR A 208 -49.44 35.03 9.89
C THR A 208 -50.46 34.55 10.90
N PHE A 209 -50.40 33.28 11.29
CA PHE A 209 -51.28 32.70 12.30
C PHE A 209 -51.12 33.41 13.67
N GLY A 210 -49.87 33.68 14.08
CA GLY A 210 -49.59 34.43 15.29
C GLY A 210 -50.17 35.85 15.27
N ARG A 211 -50.07 36.56 14.13
CA ARG A 211 -50.68 37.89 13.94
C ARG A 211 -52.20 37.84 14.06
N GLU A 212 -52.84 36.89 13.40
CA GLU A 212 -54.30 36.69 13.46
C GLU A 212 -54.77 36.38 14.88
N MET A 213 -54.09 35.48 15.57
CA MET A 213 -54.39 35.12 16.95
C MET A 213 -54.28 36.33 17.90
N VAL A 214 -53.28 37.19 17.74
CA VAL A 214 -53.16 38.43 18.53
C VAL A 214 -54.30 39.40 18.24
N VAL A 215 -54.73 39.53 16.99
CA VAL A 215 -55.88 40.35 16.62
C VAL A 215 -57.15 39.83 17.28
N GLU A 216 -57.42 38.52 17.22
CA GLU A 216 -58.57 37.90 17.88
C GLU A 216 -58.51 38.03 19.41
N GLN A 217 -57.33 37.81 20.01
CA GLN A 217 -57.15 38.01 21.44
C GLN A 217 -57.44 39.45 21.86
N LYS A 218 -57.01 40.44 21.07
CA LYS A 218 -57.33 41.86 21.33
C LYS A 218 -58.82 42.14 21.19
N LYS A 219 -59.50 41.55 20.20
CA LYS A 219 -60.97 41.66 20.04
C LYS A 219 -61.69 41.09 21.26
N LEU A 220 -61.35 39.87 21.68
CA LEU A 220 -61.91 39.19 22.87
C LEU A 220 -61.64 39.99 24.15
N LYS A 221 -60.41 40.48 24.36
CA LYS A 221 -60.06 41.34 25.50
C LYS A 221 -60.91 42.61 25.52
N ARG A 222 -61.11 43.26 24.38
CA ARG A 222 -61.97 44.45 24.28
C ARG A 222 -63.42 44.14 24.63
N GLN A 223 -63.97 43.02 24.12
CA GLN A 223 -65.33 42.59 24.45
C GLN A 223 -65.48 42.28 25.95
N SER A 224 -64.53 41.54 26.53
CA SER A 224 -64.50 41.24 27.97
C SER A 224 -64.39 42.52 28.82
N GLN A 225 -63.54 43.46 28.41
CA GLN A 225 -63.38 44.75 29.10
C GLN A 225 -64.67 45.57 29.09
N ILE A 226 -65.41 45.58 27.96
CA ILE A 226 -66.73 46.26 27.89
C ILE A 226 -67.72 45.62 28.86
N LEU A 227 -67.73 44.29 28.94
CA LEU A 227 -68.60 43.57 29.88
C LEU A 227 -68.23 43.87 31.33
N MET A 228 -66.94 43.88 31.66
CA MET A 228 -66.41 44.16 33.01
C MET A 228 -66.57 45.62 33.45
N GLN A 229 -66.58 46.58 32.52
CA GLN A 229 -66.79 48.00 32.84
C GLN A 229 -68.19 48.31 33.40
N SER A 230 -69.17 47.40 33.28
CA SER A 230 -70.49 47.55 33.87
C SER A 230 -70.55 47.28 35.39
N SER A 231 -69.47 46.78 36.00
CA SER A 231 -69.34 46.62 37.45
C SER A 231 -68.18 47.45 37.96
N SER A 232 -68.45 48.53 38.71
CA SER A 232 -67.40 49.44 39.17
C SER A 232 -66.47 48.73 40.18
N PRO A 233 -65.17 48.55 39.88
CA PRO A 233 -64.23 48.00 40.83
C PRO A 233 -63.80 49.08 41.85
N SER A 234 -63.39 48.67 43.05
CA SER A 234 -62.89 49.60 44.06
C SER A 234 -61.58 50.27 43.61
N GLN A 235 -61.37 51.53 43.98
CA GLN A 235 -60.18 52.32 43.58
C GLN A 235 -58.86 51.64 43.92
N ALA A 236 -58.78 50.97 45.08
CA ALA A 236 -57.60 50.22 45.50
C ALA A 236 -57.25 49.04 44.57
N LEU A 237 -58.25 48.39 43.98
CA LEU A 237 -58.04 47.31 43.01
C LEU A 237 -57.52 47.87 41.68
N LEU A 238 -58.03 49.02 41.24
CA LEU A 238 -57.52 49.70 40.04
C LEU A 238 -56.05 50.12 40.22
N ASP A 239 -55.71 50.68 41.38
CA ASP A 239 -54.34 51.10 41.68
C ASP A 239 -53.40 49.88 41.75
N ALA A 240 -53.81 48.77 42.37
CA ALA A 240 -53.04 47.53 42.41
C ALA A 240 -52.83 46.92 41.01
N LEU A 241 -53.86 46.90 40.17
CA LEU A 241 -53.74 46.43 38.78
C LEU A 241 -52.81 47.32 37.95
N SER A 242 -52.83 48.63 38.17
CA SER A 242 -51.88 49.56 37.52
C SER A 242 -50.43 49.26 37.92
N GLN A 243 -50.20 48.97 39.20
CA GLN A 243 -48.86 48.62 39.71
C GLN A 243 -48.39 47.27 39.17
N VAL A 244 -49.27 46.26 39.11
CA VAL A 244 -48.94 44.95 38.51
C VAL A 244 -48.60 45.12 37.03
N THR A 245 -49.35 45.95 36.30
CA THR A 245 -49.07 46.22 34.88
C THR A 245 -47.71 46.86 34.70
N ARG A 246 -47.39 47.88 35.52
CA ARG A 246 -46.08 48.55 35.50
C ARG A 246 -44.95 47.58 35.83
N LEU A 247 -45.07 46.82 36.92
CA LEU A 247 -44.06 45.84 37.32
C LEU A 247 -43.86 44.72 36.29
N THR A 248 -44.92 44.29 35.62
CA THR A 248 -44.84 43.31 34.54
C THR A 248 -44.06 43.88 33.35
N GLN A 249 -44.32 45.13 32.99
CA GLN A 249 -43.62 45.84 31.92
C GLN A 249 -42.13 46.05 32.24
N ASP A 250 -41.83 46.41 33.49
CA ASP A 250 -40.44 46.56 33.99
C ASP A 250 -39.71 45.20 34.00
N LEU A 251 -40.38 44.11 34.39
CA LEU A 251 -39.79 42.78 34.37
C LEU A 251 -39.50 42.29 32.93
N GLU A 252 -40.41 42.56 32.01
CA GLU A 252 -40.28 42.14 30.61
C GLU A 252 -39.19 42.93 29.88
N THR A 253 -39.07 44.24 30.16
CA THR A 253 -37.95 45.05 29.68
C THR A 253 -36.62 44.54 30.23
N GLN A 254 -36.52 44.26 31.54
CA GLN A 254 -35.30 43.68 32.11
C GLN A 254 -34.96 42.30 31.53
N ARG A 255 -35.96 41.46 31.24
CA ARG A 255 -35.74 40.16 30.59
C ARG A 255 -35.18 40.33 29.18
N LEU A 256 -35.78 41.23 28.38
CA LEU A 256 -35.33 41.49 27.03
C LEU A 256 -33.91 42.06 27.01
N GLU A 257 -33.60 42.97 27.94
CA GLU A 257 -32.29 43.60 28.04
C GLU A 257 -31.20 42.60 28.42
N HIS A 258 -31.46 41.71 29.39
CA HIS A 258 -30.56 40.59 29.71
C HIS A 258 -30.38 39.63 28.52
N GLN A 259 -31.46 39.29 27.82
CA GLN A 259 -31.39 38.43 26.64
C GLN A 259 -30.51 39.04 25.56
N ASN A 260 -30.62 40.35 25.34
CA ASN A 260 -29.83 41.06 24.34
C ASN A 260 -28.35 41.15 24.76
N GLN A 261 -28.07 41.37 26.05
CA GLN A 261 -26.71 41.35 26.60
C GLN A 261 -26.06 39.98 26.45
N MET A 262 -26.78 38.89 26.76
CA MET A 262 -26.30 37.52 26.58
C MET A 262 -25.94 37.26 25.12
N LYS A 263 -26.84 37.62 24.19
CA LYS A 263 -26.61 37.45 22.75
C LYS A 263 -25.41 38.25 22.26
N GLN A 264 -25.26 39.50 22.71
CA GLN A 264 -24.10 40.33 22.38
C GLN A 264 -22.78 39.71 22.90
N MET A 265 -22.77 39.15 24.11
CA MET A 265 -21.60 38.49 24.66
C MET A 265 -21.26 37.19 23.92
N GLU A 266 -22.26 36.40 23.52
CA GLU A 266 -22.08 35.23 22.67
C GLU A 266 -21.51 35.60 21.29
N ASP A 267 -22.04 36.65 20.66
CA ASP A 267 -21.56 37.13 19.35
C ASP A 267 -20.12 37.64 19.43
N ARG A 268 -19.75 38.34 20.52
CA ARG A 268 -18.37 38.74 20.80
C ARG A 268 -17.44 37.55 20.99
N LEU A 269 -17.91 36.49 21.66
CA LEU A 269 -17.13 35.28 21.85
C LEU A 269 -16.93 34.53 20.51
N ARG A 270 -17.97 34.46 19.68
CA ARG A 270 -17.91 33.83 18.34
C ARG A 270 -17.03 34.60 17.37
N SER A 271 -17.07 35.94 17.41
CA SER A 271 -16.30 36.82 16.52
C SER A 271 -14.85 37.02 16.98
N CYS A 272 -14.52 36.61 18.21
CA CYS A 272 -13.19 36.72 18.79
C CYS A 272 -12.12 36.10 17.86
N GLU A 273 -11.05 36.86 17.63
CA GLU A 273 -9.93 36.46 16.78
C GLU A 273 -9.33 35.13 17.20
N ALA A 274 -9.23 34.88 18.51
CA ALA A 274 -8.73 33.62 19.05
C ALA A 274 -9.56 32.40 18.59
N GLN A 275 -10.88 32.52 18.42
CA GLN A 275 -11.73 31.42 17.95
C GLN A 275 -11.47 31.12 16.46
N ARG A 276 -11.31 32.16 15.64
CA ARG A 276 -10.93 32.02 14.23
C ARG A 276 -9.51 31.47 14.08
N GLU A 277 -8.57 31.96 14.87
CA GLU A 277 -7.18 31.50 14.89
C GLU A 277 -7.08 30.04 15.34
N LEU A 278 -7.80 29.62 16.38
CA LEU A 278 -7.89 28.22 16.79
C LEU A 278 -8.41 27.34 15.65
N THR A 279 -9.43 27.79 14.93
CA THR A 279 -10.00 27.05 13.80
C THR A 279 -8.98 26.97 12.66
N ALA A 280 -8.31 28.07 12.31
CA ALA A 280 -7.27 28.10 11.29
C ALA A 280 -6.06 27.21 11.66
N LEU A 281 -5.62 27.22 12.92
CA LEU A 281 -4.55 26.37 13.42
C LEU A 281 -4.92 24.89 13.36
N ARG A 282 -6.18 24.53 13.66
CA ARG A 282 -6.67 23.15 13.49
C ARG A 282 -6.62 22.71 12.02
N CYS A 283 -7.08 23.54 11.10
CA CYS A 283 -6.99 23.24 9.67
C CYS A 283 -5.54 23.10 9.21
N LYS A 284 -4.64 23.98 9.68
CA LYS A 284 -3.21 23.91 9.36
C LYS A 284 -2.55 22.64 9.93
N LEU A 285 -2.93 22.23 11.14
CA LEU A 285 -2.46 20.99 11.75
C LEU A 285 -2.86 19.79 10.89
N GLN A 286 -4.12 19.74 10.46
CA GLN A 286 -4.63 18.65 9.62
C GLN A 286 -3.87 18.54 8.29
N LEU A 287 -3.61 19.66 7.62
CA LEU A 287 -2.80 19.69 6.39
C LEU A 287 -1.38 19.15 6.61
N VAL A 288 -0.72 19.58 7.69
CA VAL A 288 0.63 19.10 8.02
C VAL A 288 0.63 17.61 8.37
N GLU A 289 -0.42 17.11 9.02
CA GLU A 289 -0.59 15.68 9.28
C GLU A 289 -0.77 14.87 7.99
N GLU A 290 -1.49 15.39 7.01
CA GLU A 290 -1.66 14.79 5.68
C GLU A 290 -0.33 14.80 4.90
N GLU A 291 0.38 15.93 4.86
CA GLU A 291 1.71 16.03 4.24
C GLU A 291 2.70 15.06 4.90
N LYS A 292 2.70 14.97 6.23
CA LYS A 292 3.54 14.01 6.96
C LYS A 292 3.24 12.57 6.57
N LYS A 293 1.97 12.20 6.41
CA LYS A 293 1.59 10.86 5.94
C LYS A 293 2.13 10.60 4.54
N GLU A 294 1.96 11.55 3.61
CA GLU A 294 2.46 11.42 2.24
C GLU A 294 4.00 11.29 2.19
N TYR A 295 4.72 12.08 2.98
CA TYR A 295 6.18 11.95 3.10
C TYR A 295 6.58 10.61 3.70
N THR A 296 5.84 10.12 4.70
CA THR A 296 6.10 8.81 5.29
C THR A 296 5.91 7.70 4.26
N GLU A 297 4.83 7.75 3.47
CA GLU A 297 4.58 6.81 2.38
C GLU A 297 5.70 6.86 1.33
N LYS A 298 6.11 8.06 0.90
CA LYS A 298 7.25 8.23 -0.02
C LYS A 298 8.55 7.65 0.53
N CYS A 299 8.87 7.90 1.80
CA CYS A 299 10.06 7.32 2.45
C CYS A 299 9.98 5.80 2.49
N THR A 300 8.84 5.23 2.88
CA THR A 300 8.68 3.76 2.90
C THR A 300 8.83 3.15 1.51
N LYS A 301 8.33 3.82 0.46
CA LYS A 301 8.48 3.38 -0.92
C LYS A 301 9.95 3.37 -1.36
N VAL A 302 10.68 4.46 -1.09
CA VAL A 302 12.11 4.55 -1.40
C VAL A 302 12.92 3.53 -0.60
N GLU A 303 12.58 3.29 0.67
CA GLU A 303 13.22 2.24 1.49
C GLU A 303 13.04 0.85 0.90
N VAL A 304 11.86 0.54 0.34
CA VAL A 304 11.60 -0.71 -0.38
C VAL A 304 12.44 -0.78 -1.65
N GLU A 305 12.42 0.27 -2.49
CA GLU A 305 13.22 0.32 -3.73
C GLU A 305 14.74 0.16 -3.45
N VAL A 306 15.25 0.76 -2.37
CA VAL A 306 16.66 0.60 -1.96
C VAL A 306 16.95 -0.83 -1.50
N LYS A 307 16.04 -1.49 -0.79
CA LYS A 307 16.20 -2.90 -0.40
C LYS A 307 16.23 -3.80 -1.63
N ASP A 308 15.34 -3.56 -2.59
CA ASP A 308 15.29 -4.33 -3.84
C ASP A 308 16.57 -4.14 -4.66
N LEU A 309 17.07 -2.91 -4.79
CA LEU A 309 18.34 -2.63 -5.46
C LEU A 309 19.56 -3.26 -4.75
N ARG A 310 19.59 -3.26 -3.41
CA ARG A 310 20.64 -3.97 -2.66
C ARG A 310 20.59 -5.48 -2.90
N PHE A 311 19.39 -6.04 -2.97
CA PHE A 311 19.20 -7.46 -3.26
C PHE A 311 19.68 -7.82 -4.68
N THR A 312 19.41 -6.98 -5.68
CA THR A 312 19.93 -7.20 -7.04
C THR A 312 21.45 -7.05 -7.12
N GLU A 313 22.05 -6.08 -6.41
CA GLU A 313 23.51 -5.94 -6.33
C GLU A 313 24.18 -7.16 -5.67
N GLU A 314 23.56 -7.71 -4.63
CA GLU A 314 24.05 -8.91 -3.94
C GLU A 314 23.94 -10.17 -4.82
N LEU A 315 22.87 -10.31 -5.60
CA LEU A 315 22.74 -11.35 -6.62
C LEU A 315 23.79 -11.21 -7.73
N GLN A 316 24.07 -9.99 -8.18
CA GLN A 316 25.09 -9.72 -9.18
C GLN A 316 26.50 -10.07 -8.66
N LYS A 317 26.80 -9.75 -7.40
CA LYS A 317 28.06 -10.18 -6.73
C LYS A 317 28.16 -11.70 -6.63
N LYS A 318 27.09 -12.41 -6.28
CA LYS A 318 27.06 -13.89 -6.23
C LYS A 318 27.24 -14.51 -7.61
N LEU A 319 26.62 -13.95 -8.65
CA LEU A 319 26.80 -14.36 -10.04
C LEU A 319 28.25 -14.16 -10.51
N GLN A 320 28.85 -13.02 -10.17
CA GLN A 320 30.23 -12.71 -10.57
C GLN A 320 31.27 -13.57 -9.81
N ALA A 321 30.99 -13.93 -8.56
CA ALA A 321 31.78 -14.90 -7.80
C ALA A 321 31.65 -16.34 -8.35
N ALA A 322 30.51 -16.69 -8.94
CA ALA A 322 30.32 -17.97 -9.63
C ALA A 322 31.06 -18.03 -10.99
N ILE A 323 31.22 -16.89 -11.68
CA ILE A 323 31.92 -16.78 -12.97
C ILE A 323 33.44 -16.71 -12.80
N ASN A 324 33.93 -16.08 -11.71
CA ASN A 324 35.36 -15.99 -11.38
C ASN A 324 35.62 -16.52 -9.96
N PRO A 325 35.86 -17.83 -9.78
CA PRO A 325 36.21 -18.37 -8.48
C PRO A 325 37.60 -17.82 -8.06
N PRO A 326 37.77 -17.31 -6.82
CA PRO A 326 39.08 -16.92 -6.32
C PRO A 326 40.02 -18.15 -6.26
N PRO A 327 41.33 -18.00 -6.51
CA PRO A 327 42.28 -19.09 -6.41
C PRO A 327 42.25 -19.67 -4.99
N THR A 328 42.19 -21.00 -4.92
CA THR A 328 42.20 -21.76 -3.68
C THR A 328 43.43 -21.38 -2.83
N PRO A 329 43.26 -20.98 -1.55
CA PRO A 329 44.38 -20.85 -0.64
C PRO A 329 45.00 -22.23 -0.41
N ALA A 330 46.32 -22.32 -0.50
CA ALA A 330 47.07 -23.52 -0.14
C ALA A 330 46.76 -23.93 1.31
N PRO A 331 46.73 -25.25 1.61
CA PRO A 331 46.41 -25.75 2.95
C PRO A 331 47.42 -25.21 3.98
N PRO A 332 46.96 -24.80 5.18
CA PRO A 332 47.84 -24.31 6.22
C PRO A 332 48.79 -25.42 6.72
N PRO A 333 50.05 -25.10 7.05
CA PRO A 333 50.97 -26.05 7.67
C PRO A 333 50.49 -26.45 9.07
N PRO A 334 50.83 -27.68 9.53
CA PRO A 334 50.41 -28.19 10.83
C PRO A 334 50.96 -27.36 12.00
N PRO A 335 50.19 -27.19 13.09
CA PRO A 335 50.61 -26.42 14.24
C PRO A 335 51.74 -27.13 15.02
N PRO A 336 52.73 -26.38 15.54
CA PRO A 336 53.76 -26.91 16.42
C PRO A 336 53.19 -27.30 17.81
N PRO A 337 53.78 -28.31 18.48
CA PRO A 337 53.32 -28.81 19.77
C PRO A 337 53.50 -27.79 20.91
N PRO A 338 52.59 -27.77 21.91
CA PRO A 338 52.67 -26.83 23.03
C PRO A 338 53.76 -27.21 24.04
N PRO A 339 54.56 -26.25 24.53
CA PRO A 339 55.49 -26.50 25.63
C PRO A 339 54.79 -26.52 27.01
N PRO A 340 55.39 -27.19 28.01
CA PRO A 340 54.77 -27.47 29.32
C PRO A 340 54.75 -26.26 30.24
N ALA A 341 53.70 -26.16 31.06
CA ALA A 341 53.55 -25.16 32.13
C ALA A 341 54.46 -25.47 33.34
N PRO A 342 55.00 -24.43 34.00
CA PRO A 342 55.36 -24.47 35.41
C PRO A 342 54.34 -23.71 36.27
N ALA A 343 54.21 -24.18 37.51
CA ALA A 343 53.17 -23.82 38.46
C ALA A 343 53.62 -22.83 39.54
N LEU A 344 52.61 -22.34 40.28
CA LEU A 344 52.62 -21.79 41.65
C LEU A 344 53.23 -20.38 41.84
N ALA A 345 52.40 -19.44 42.31
CA ALA A 345 52.31 -19.14 43.74
C ALA A 345 51.34 -17.96 44.05
N SER A 346 50.63 -18.12 45.18
CA SER A 346 50.19 -17.09 46.15
C SER A 346 49.11 -16.05 45.78
N ASN A 347 47.94 -16.21 46.41
CA ASN A 347 47.00 -15.15 46.82
C ASN A 347 47.60 -14.31 48.00
N PRO A 348 46.89 -13.44 48.76
CA PRO A 348 45.54 -12.80 48.61
C PRO A 348 45.49 -11.30 49.05
N LEU A 349 44.26 -10.72 49.08
CA LEU A 349 43.80 -9.51 49.82
C LEU A 349 44.10 -8.14 49.17
N SER A 350 43.25 -7.10 49.20
CA SER A 350 41.90 -6.83 49.69
C SER A 350 41.58 -5.34 49.41
N LEU A 351 40.29 -4.96 49.50
CA LEU A 351 39.83 -3.68 50.07
C LEU A 351 39.97 -2.36 49.26
N LEU A 352 38.84 -1.85 48.74
CA LEU A 352 38.10 -0.69 49.31
C LEU A 352 37.12 -0.04 48.31
N SER A 353 35.87 0.04 48.73
CA SER A 353 34.77 0.84 48.20
C SER A 353 34.79 2.27 48.77
N LEU A 354 34.33 3.28 48.00
CA LEU A 354 33.60 4.50 48.44
C LEU A 354 33.30 5.37 47.18
N ILE A 355 32.05 5.49 46.72
CA ILE A 355 31.05 6.54 47.08
C ILE A 355 31.54 7.99 46.86
N ARG A 356 30.98 8.69 45.87
CA ARG A 356 30.41 10.05 46.06
C ARG A 356 29.44 10.49 44.96
N LYS A 357 28.22 10.80 45.39
CA LYS A 357 27.15 11.63 44.79
C LYS A 357 27.65 13.03 44.39
N ARG A 358 27.05 13.65 43.35
CA ARG A 358 26.12 14.82 43.43
C ARG A 358 25.64 15.29 42.03
N ARG A 359 24.45 15.92 42.04
CA ARG A 359 23.67 16.54 40.94
C ARG A 359 24.26 17.91 40.54
N ASP A 360 24.08 18.34 39.29
CA ASP A 360 23.23 19.49 38.95
C ASP A 360 23.02 19.68 37.43
N ILE A 361 21.97 20.43 37.13
CA ILE A 361 21.31 20.74 35.85
C ILE A 361 22.17 21.62 34.95
N SER A 362 22.25 21.33 33.64
CA SER A 362 22.31 22.36 32.59
C SER A 362 21.94 21.78 31.23
N VAL A 363 21.13 22.56 30.51
CA VAL A 363 20.85 22.45 29.08
C VAL A 363 22.16 22.49 28.31
N ASP A 364 22.41 21.50 27.45
CA ASP A 364 22.93 21.72 26.10
C ASP A 364 22.91 20.42 25.29
N ILE A 365 22.53 20.58 24.02
CA ILE A 365 22.40 19.55 23.00
C ILE A 365 23.79 19.03 22.61
N PRO A 366 23.97 17.70 22.47
CA PRO A 366 24.84 17.22 21.41
C PRO A 366 24.15 16.20 20.52
N LEU A 367 24.13 16.56 19.24
CA LEU A 367 23.91 15.71 18.09
C LEU A 367 24.88 14.50 18.15
N VAL A 368 24.36 13.28 18.29
CA VAL A 368 25.13 12.05 18.02
C VAL A 368 24.27 11.10 17.19
N VAL A 369 24.69 10.97 15.94
CA VAL A 369 24.44 9.83 15.06
C VAL A 369 25.04 8.58 15.70
N GLN A 370 24.23 7.55 15.92
CA GLN A 370 24.72 6.16 15.97
C GLN A 370 23.60 5.16 15.70
N ASP A 371 23.78 4.39 14.62
CA ASP A 371 23.06 3.16 14.33
C ASP A 371 23.28 2.13 15.45
N SER A 372 22.20 1.57 16.00
CA SER A 372 22.21 0.26 16.65
C SER A 372 20.78 -0.25 16.80
N ALA A 373 20.38 -1.14 15.90
CA ALA A 373 19.04 -1.73 15.78
C ALA A 373 18.68 -2.75 16.87
N LYS A 374 19.22 -2.65 18.10
CA LYS A 374 18.97 -3.62 19.19
C LYS A 374 18.37 -3.03 20.47
N THR A 375 18.23 -1.71 20.60
CA THR A 375 17.66 -1.05 21.80
C THR A 375 16.18 -0.66 21.68
N THR A 376 15.59 -0.69 20.48
CA THR A 376 14.22 -0.21 20.25
C THR A 376 13.14 -1.13 20.83
N MET A 377 13.38 -2.44 20.86
CA MET A 377 12.44 -3.39 21.47
C MET A 377 12.37 -3.24 22.99
N ASP A 378 13.51 -2.98 23.64
CA ASP A 378 13.58 -2.88 25.10
C ASP A 378 12.89 -1.61 25.62
N VAL A 379 13.09 -0.47 24.93
CA VAL A 379 12.41 0.80 25.27
C VAL A 379 10.90 0.71 25.07
N ARG A 380 10.44 0.04 24.00
CA ARG A 380 9.00 -0.14 23.73
C ARG A 380 8.35 -1.08 24.74
N GLN A 381 9.02 -2.18 25.09
CA GLN A 381 8.53 -3.12 26.10
C GLN A 381 8.53 -2.47 27.49
N GLN A 382 9.57 -1.73 27.85
CA GLN A 382 9.67 -1.00 29.11
C GLN A 382 8.58 0.07 29.24
N ALA A 383 8.25 0.79 28.15
CA ALA A 383 7.16 1.77 28.15
C ALA A 383 5.78 1.12 28.33
N VAL A 384 5.56 -0.06 27.73
CA VAL A 384 4.32 -0.83 27.90
C VAL A 384 4.20 -1.36 29.33
N ASP A 385 5.28 -1.89 29.89
CA ASP A 385 5.29 -2.39 31.27
C ASP A 385 5.10 -1.25 32.28
N GLU A 386 5.67 -0.06 32.04
CA GLU A 386 5.46 1.11 32.89
C GLU A 386 4.00 1.61 32.81
N MET A 387 3.42 1.64 31.62
CA MET A 387 2.01 1.99 31.42
C MET A 387 1.07 1.00 32.12
N MET A 388 1.32 -0.30 31.97
CA MET A 388 0.54 -1.35 32.62
C MET A 388 0.67 -1.28 34.14
N GLN A 389 1.86 -0.95 34.67
CA GLN A 389 2.05 -0.72 36.10
C GLN A 389 1.32 0.53 36.62
N ARG A 390 1.24 1.61 35.83
CA ARG A 390 0.47 2.82 36.19
C ARG A 390 -1.03 2.55 36.21
N ILE A 391 -1.54 1.73 35.28
CA ILE A 391 -2.94 1.28 35.28
C ILE A 391 -3.19 0.38 36.50
N LYS A 392 -2.30 -0.56 36.79
CA LYS A 392 -2.45 -1.51 37.91
C LYS A 392 -2.35 -0.84 39.28
N LYS A 393 -1.58 0.25 39.40
CA LYS A 393 -1.48 1.05 40.63
C LYS A 393 -2.60 2.09 40.78
N GLY A 394 -3.39 2.31 39.71
CA GLY A 394 -4.44 3.33 39.68
C GLY A 394 -3.86 4.76 39.64
N ILE A 395 -4.57 5.66 38.97
CA ILE A 395 -4.21 7.09 38.95
C ILE A 395 -4.82 7.73 40.20
N GLN A 396 -3.99 8.22 41.12
CA GLN A 396 -4.48 9.06 42.22
C GLN A 396 -4.95 10.39 41.63
N LEU A 397 -6.27 10.52 41.44
CA LEU A 397 -6.90 11.77 41.08
C LEU A 397 -6.72 12.76 42.24
N ARG A 398 -6.20 13.94 41.93
CA ARG A 398 -6.05 15.04 42.89
C ARG A 398 -7.43 15.36 43.50
N PRO A 399 -7.58 15.41 44.83
CA PRO A 399 -8.81 15.88 45.44
C PRO A 399 -9.05 17.34 45.03
N LEU A 400 -10.24 17.63 44.53
CA LEU A 400 -10.68 19.00 44.29
C LEU A 400 -10.73 19.72 45.64
N ASN A 401 -9.99 20.83 45.75
CA ASN A 401 -9.97 21.68 46.92
C ASN A 401 -11.38 22.14 47.26
N GLN A 402 -11.94 21.60 48.35
CA GLN A 402 -13.06 22.21 49.05
C GLN A 402 -12.51 23.42 49.83
N SER A 403 -12.93 24.62 49.44
CA SER A 403 -12.87 25.78 50.33
C SER A 403 -13.76 25.53 51.55
N PRO A 404 -13.37 25.98 52.75
CA PRO A 404 -14.07 25.63 53.97
C PRO A 404 -15.35 26.45 54.10
N ASN A 405 -16.35 25.82 54.72
CA ASN A 405 -17.47 26.43 55.45
C ASN A 405 -18.83 26.55 54.73
N ARG A 406 -19.63 25.47 54.78
CA ARG A 406 -20.97 25.49 55.41
C ARG A 406 -21.44 24.05 55.62
N ARG A 407 -21.49 23.62 56.88
CA ARG A 407 -22.22 22.41 57.29
C ARG A 407 -23.72 22.72 57.20
N LEU A 408 -24.43 22.06 56.29
CA LEU A 408 -25.86 21.78 56.43
C LEU A 408 -26.15 20.35 55.97
N PRO A 409 -27.08 19.62 56.63
CA PRO A 409 -27.34 18.22 56.35
C PRO A 409 -28.04 18.08 55.00
N SER A 410 -27.55 17.14 54.20
CA SER A 410 -28.15 16.70 52.95
C SER A 410 -29.49 15.99 53.21
N ASN A 411 -30.59 16.74 53.20
CA ASN A 411 -31.91 16.15 52.98
C ASN A 411 -31.98 15.75 51.51
N SER A 412 -32.02 14.44 51.28
CA SER A 412 -32.12 13.83 49.95
C SER A 412 -33.44 14.23 49.29
N ALA A 413 -33.37 14.68 48.03
CA ALA A 413 -34.50 15.04 47.16
C ALA A 413 -35.57 13.94 47.00
N ILE A 414 -35.30 12.74 47.50
CA ILE A 414 -36.24 11.61 47.56
C ILE A 414 -37.31 11.82 48.65
N GLN A 415 -37.06 12.64 49.67
CA GLN A 415 -37.99 12.83 50.79
C GLN A 415 -39.04 13.94 50.56
N GLU A 416 -38.79 14.89 49.64
CA GLU A 416 -39.78 15.90 49.23
C GLU A 416 -40.86 15.33 48.30
N LEU A 417 -40.56 14.31 47.50
CA LEU A 417 -41.52 13.67 46.60
C LEU A 417 -42.59 12.82 47.31
N LYS A 418 -42.45 12.55 48.61
CA LYS A 418 -43.40 11.76 49.39
C LYS A 418 -44.49 12.61 50.07
N GLY A 419 -44.41 13.93 49.98
CA GLY A 419 -45.38 14.87 50.56
C GLY A 419 -46.40 15.47 49.58
N ILE A 420 -46.36 15.06 48.30
CA ILE A 420 -47.23 15.58 47.22
C ILE A 420 -48.16 14.48 46.66
N MET A 421 -48.22 13.30 47.31
CA MET A 421 -49.24 12.27 47.02
C MET A 421 -50.35 12.29 48.05
#